data_AF-A0A8C5LIR3-F1
#
_entry.id   AF-A0A8C5LIR3-F1
#
_cell.length_a   1.000
_cell.length_b   1.000
_cell.length_c   1.000
_cell.angle_alpha   90.00
_cell.angle_beta   90.00
_cell.angle_gamma   90.00
#
_symmetry.space_group_name_H-M   'P 1'
#
loop_
_entity.id
_entity.type
_entity.pdbx_description
1 polymer ?
#
loop_
_entity_poly.entity_id
_entity_poly.type
_entity_poly.pdbx_seq_one_letter_code
_entity_poly.pdbx_strand_id
1 'polypeptide(L)'
;MVVQISKKKKSVADGLFKAELNKFLTQELAEDVYSGVKVQVIPTRTEIIILATRTQNVLREKGYRIWELTVVVQKRISFPEGSIELYAEKVATRGLLKIVLSWDPSDKTGPKKPLPDHVSIVEPKDKGGKPEPPTMPQPVPTA
;
A
#
# COMPACT_ATOMS: atom_id res chain seq x y z
N MET A 1 -2.77 -0.61 -34.99
CA MET A 1 -2.51 -2.06 -34.98
C MET A 1 -2.13 -2.46 -33.56
N VAL A 2 -2.84 -3.41 -32.94
CA VAL A 2 -2.44 -3.94 -31.62
C VAL A 2 -1.27 -4.88 -31.84
N VAL A 3 -0.08 -4.47 -31.39
CA VAL A 3 1.11 -5.34 -31.41
C VAL A 3 0.86 -6.46 -30.39
N GLN A 4 0.71 -7.70 -30.87
CA GLN A 4 0.58 -8.87 -30.02
C GLN A 4 1.93 -9.15 -29.31
N ILE A 5 2.04 -8.69 -28.07
CA ILE A 5 3.22 -8.88 -27.22
C ILE A 5 2.95 -10.04 -26.26
N SER A 6 3.91 -10.98 -26.17
CA SER A 6 3.84 -12.08 -25.19
C SER A 6 3.73 -11.55 -23.75
N LYS A 7 3.02 -12.26 -22.87
CA LYS A 7 2.86 -11.86 -21.46
C LYS A 7 4.19 -11.53 -20.77
N LYS A 8 5.24 -12.32 -21.04
CA LYS A 8 6.60 -12.09 -20.49
C LYS A 8 7.19 -10.76 -20.93
N LYS A 9 7.15 -10.45 -22.24
CA LYS A 9 7.63 -9.18 -22.78
C LYS A 9 6.82 -8.00 -22.25
N LYS A 10 5.49 -8.16 -22.10
CA LYS A 10 4.63 -7.15 -21.48
C LYS A 10 5.07 -6.84 -20.05
N SER A 11 5.26 -7.86 -19.21
CA SER A 11 5.73 -7.67 -17.82
C SER A 11 7.10 -6.99 -17.74
N VAL A 12 8.02 -7.29 -18.66
CA VAL A 12 9.32 -6.61 -18.73
C VAL A 12 9.18 -5.16 -19.14
N ALA A 13 8.34 -4.86 -20.14
CA ALA A 13 8.07 -3.49 -20.58
C ALA A 13 7.41 -2.66 -19.48
N ASP A 14 6.41 -3.21 -18.79
CA ASP A 14 5.74 -2.57 -17.65
C ASP A 14 6.74 -2.29 -16.50
N GLY A 15 7.65 -3.24 -16.24
CA GLY A 15 8.71 -3.09 -15.25
C GLY A 15 9.73 -2.02 -15.62
N LEU A 16 10.15 -1.97 -16.88
CA LEU A 16 11.08 -0.96 -17.38
C LEU A 16 10.47 0.44 -17.32
N PHE A 17 9.21 0.57 -17.75
CA PHE A 17 8.43 1.81 -17.64
C PHE A 17 8.38 2.31 -16.20
N LYS A 18 8.01 1.43 -15.25
CA LYS A 18 7.97 1.79 -13.83
C LYS A 18 9.35 2.19 -13.29
N ALA A 19 10.41 1.50 -13.69
CA ALA A 19 11.77 1.78 -13.23
C ALA A 19 12.30 3.12 -13.75
N GLU A 20 12.06 3.42 -15.03
CA GLU A 20 12.46 4.69 -15.64
C GLU A 20 11.70 5.86 -15.01
N LEU A 21 10.40 5.71 -14.81
CA LEU A 21 9.58 6.73 -14.17
C LEU A 21 9.98 6.96 -12.71
N ASN A 22 10.27 5.88 -11.97
CA ASN A 22 10.78 5.97 -10.60
C ASN A 22 12.14 6.69 -10.55
N LYS A 23 13.04 6.43 -11.51
CA LYS A 23 14.34 7.12 -11.60
C LYS A 23 14.16 8.62 -11.84
N PHE A 24 13.32 8.98 -12.80
CA PHE A 24 13.01 10.38 -13.10
C PHE A 24 12.44 11.11 -11.88
N LEU A 25 11.40 10.56 -11.25
CA LEU A 25 10.77 11.18 -10.08
C LEU A 25 11.69 11.24 -8.86
N THR A 26 12.57 10.25 -8.68
CA THR A 26 13.56 10.29 -7.59
C THR A 26 14.52 11.46 -7.75
N GLN A 27 14.89 11.82 -8.98
CA GLN A 27 15.77 12.97 -9.25
C GLN A 27 15.01 14.30 -9.12
N GLU A 28 13.82 14.41 -9.70
CA GLU A 28 13.03 15.65 -9.71
C GLU A 28 12.41 16.01 -8.35
N LEU A 29 12.05 14.99 -7.55
CA LEU A 29 11.38 15.15 -6.25
C LEU A 29 12.28 14.78 -5.08
N ALA A 30 13.61 14.78 -5.28
CA ALA A 30 14.59 14.50 -4.23
C ALA A 30 14.40 15.43 -3.01
N GLU A 31 14.05 16.70 -3.26
CA GLU A 31 13.83 17.72 -2.24
C GLU A 31 12.54 17.48 -1.42
N ASP A 32 11.55 16.83 -2.03
CA ASP A 32 10.19 16.74 -1.50
C ASP A 32 9.91 15.46 -0.70
N VAL A 33 10.97 14.67 -0.44
CA VAL A 33 10.91 13.38 0.26
C VAL A 33 9.98 12.42 -0.47
N TYR A 34 10.39 12.07 -1.68
CA TYR A 34 9.76 11.05 -2.51
C TYR A 34 9.87 9.66 -1.86
N SER A 35 8.75 8.94 -1.80
CA SER A 35 8.66 7.59 -1.23
C SER A 35 8.51 6.51 -2.30
N GLY A 36 7.88 6.82 -3.43
CA GLY A 36 7.70 5.88 -4.52
C GLY A 36 6.59 6.27 -5.50
N VAL A 37 6.37 5.42 -6.49
CA VAL A 37 5.31 5.60 -7.49
C VAL A 37 4.49 4.33 -7.65
N LYS A 38 3.17 4.52 -7.77
CA LYS A 38 2.22 3.50 -8.18
C LYS A 38 1.69 3.87 -9.56
N VAL A 39 1.83 2.94 -10.50
CA VAL A 39 1.25 3.06 -11.84
C VAL A 39 0.02 2.18 -11.89
N GLN A 40 -1.13 2.77 -12.18
CA GLN A 40 -2.37 2.06 -12.42
C GLN A 40 -2.78 2.23 -13.88
N VAL A 41 -2.83 1.11 -14.61
CA VAL A 41 -3.22 1.11 -16.02
C VAL A 41 -4.71 0.81 -16.08
N ILE A 42 -5.52 1.84 -16.35
CA ILE A 42 -6.96 1.71 -16.63
C ILE A 42 -7.12 1.65 -18.15
N PRO A 43 -8.13 0.91 -18.68
CA PRO A 43 -8.34 0.83 -20.13
C PRO A 43 -8.49 2.19 -20.83
N THR A 44 -9.00 3.19 -20.12
CA THR A 44 -9.25 4.54 -20.65
C THR A 44 -8.07 5.50 -20.45
N ARG A 45 -7.29 5.33 -19.39
CA ARG A 45 -6.18 6.22 -19.02
C ARG A 45 -5.18 5.54 -18.08
N THR A 46 -3.95 6.02 -18.05
CA THR A 46 -2.93 5.56 -17.10
C THR A 46 -2.82 6.56 -15.97
N GLU A 47 -3.10 6.12 -14.75
CA GLU A 47 -3.02 6.94 -13.54
C GLU A 47 -1.67 6.70 -12.86
N ILE A 48 -0.92 7.78 -12.63
CA ILE A 48 0.40 7.74 -12.00
C ILE A 48 0.30 8.44 -10.66
N ILE A 49 0.40 7.67 -9.58
CA ILE A 49 0.25 8.17 -8.21
C ILE A 49 1.64 8.30 -7.58
N ILE A 50 2.02 9.55 -7.33
CA ILE A 50 3.27 9.94 -6.68
C ILE A 50 3.05 9.90 -5.17
N LEU A 51 3.85 9.06 -4.50
CA LEU A 51 3.85 8.95 -3.05
C LEU A 51 4.94 9.86 -2.50
N ALA A 52 4.54 10.92 -1.82
CA ALA A 52 5.47 11.89 -1.23
C ALA A 52 5.00 12.35 0.15
N THR A 53 5.94 12.80 0.97
CA THR A 53 5.60 13.39 2.28
C THR A 53 5.04 14.81 2.12
N ARG A 54 5.62 15.59 1.19
CA ARG A 54 5.27 16.99 0.93
C ARG A 54 4.51 17.14 -0.39
N THR A 55 3.25 16.70 -0.41
CA THR A 55 2.40 16.77 -1.62
C THR A 55 2.19 18.19 -2.14
N GLN A 56 2.22 19.20 -1.26
CA GLN A 56 2.08 20.60 -1.65
C GLN A 56 3.19 21.06 -2.60
N ASN A 57 4.43 20.60 -2.41
CA ASN A 57 5.53 20.97 -3.28
C ASN A 57 5.50 20.23 -4.62
N VAL A 58 4.94 19.01 -4.64
CA VAL A 58 4.72 18.21 -5.86
C VAL A 58 3.68 18.88 -6.76
N LEU A 59 2.60 19.39 -6.16
CA LEU A 59 1.57 20.15 -6.88
C LEU A 59 2.03 21.58 -7.23
N ARG A 60 2.80 22.22 -6.32
CA ARG A 60 3.26 23.62 -6.37
C ARG A 60 2.10 24.62 -6.54
N GLU A 61 2.41 25.90 -6.81
CA GLU A 61 1.42 26.95 -7.04
C GLU A 61 0.50 26.58 -8.22
N LYS A 62 -0.82 26.65 -7.99
CA LYS A 62 -1.87 26.41 -8.99
C LYS A 62 -1.77 25.09 -9.78
N GLY A 63 -0.94 24.13 -9.36
CA GLY A 63 -0.77 22.86 -10.07
C GLY A 63 0.19 22.91 -11.27
N TYR A 64 0.99 23.97 -11.46
CA TYR A 64 1.88 24.06 -12.63
C TYR A 64 2.91 22.94 -12.69
N ARG A 65 3.51 22.56 -11.55
CA ARG A 65 4.57 21.56 -11.51
C ARG A 65 4.08 20.18 -11.92
N ILE A 66 2.88 19.79 -11.47
CA ILE A 66 2.30 18.49 -11.87
C ILE A 66 1.92 18.48 -13.35
N TRP A 67 1.51 19.63 -13.90
CA TRP A 67 1.27 19.78 -15.33
C TRP A 67 2.57 19.66 -16.14
N GLU A 68 3.66 20.32 -15.72
CA GLU A 68 4.98 20.20 -16.35
C GLU A 68 5.49 18.74 -16.33
N LEU A 69 5.38 18.07 -15.18
CA LEU A 69 5.73 16.65 -15.05
C LEU A 69 4.90 15.79 -16.01
N THR A 70 3.60 16.05 -16.12
CA THR A 70 2.72 15.34 -17.06
C THR A 70 3.19 15.53 -18.50
N VAL A 71 3.51 16.77 -18.91
CA VAL A 71 4.00 17.09 -20.25
C VAL A 71 5.34 16.39 -20.54
N VAL A 72 6.27 16.38 -19.58
CA VAL A 72 7.58 15.73 -19.75
C VAL A 72 7.44 14.22 -19.87
N VAL A 73 6.64 13.60 -19.01
CA VAL A 73 6.39 12.15 -19.03
C VAL A 73 5.71 11.75 -20.34
N GLN A 74 4.72 12.52 -20.76
CA GLN A 74 4.00 12.26 -22.00
C GLN A 74 4.92 12.35 -23.22
N LYS A 75 5.79 13.36 -23.29
CA LYS A 75 6.77 13.52 -24.38
C LYS A 75 7.86 12.44 -24.38
N ARG A 76 8.39 12.08 -23.21
CA ARG A 76 9.49 11.09 -23.12
C ARG A 76 9.03 9.68 -23.46
N ILE A 77 7.80 9.33 -23.09
CA ILE A 77 7.29 7.96 -23.21
C ILE A 77 6.32 7.82 -24.40
N SER A 78 6.12 8.91 -25.17
CA SER A 78 5.33 8.94 -26.40
C SER A 78 3.88 8.47 -26.21
N PHE A 79 3.24 8.93 -25.13
CA PHE A 79 1.82 8.65 -24.90
C PHE A 79 0.91 9.60 -25.71
N PRO A 80 -0.29 9.14 -26.11
CA PRO A 80 -1.29 10.04 -26.70
C PRO A 80 -1.69 11.13 -25.70
N GLU A 81 -1.94 12.35 -26.19
CA GLU A 81 -2.42 13.47 -25.38
C GLU A 81 -3.69 13.07 -24.62
N GLY A 82 -3.72 13.39 -23.31
CA GLY A 82 -4.83 13.07 -22.42
C GLY A 82 -4.92 11.62 -21.95
N SER A 83 -3.97 10.74 -22.31
CA SER A 83 -3.99 9.34 -21.84
C SER A 83 -3.38 9.13 -20.44
N ILE A 84 -2.74 10.15 -19.86
CA ILE A 84 -2.07 10.06 -18.57
C ILE A 84 -2.62 11.10 -17.62
N GLU A 85 -2.88 10.70 -16.37
CA GLU A 85 -3.19 11.60 -15.26
C GLU A 85 -2.21 11.35 -14.10
N LEU A 86 -1.62 12.43 -13.56
CA LEU A 86 -0.73 12.37 -12.40
C LEU A 86 -1.50 12.82 -11.16
N TYR A 87 -1.32 12.06 -10.07
CA TYR A 87 -1.88 12.35 -8.75
C TYR A 87 -0.77 12.34 -7.70
N ALA A 88 -0.96 13.12 -6.63
CA ALA A 88 -0.07 13.12 -5.48
C ALA A 88 -0.81 12.61 -4.24
N GLU A 89 -0.30 11.55 -3.62
CA GLU A 89 -0.82 10.96 -2.39
C GLU A 89 0.18 11.20 -1.25
N LYS A 90 -0.33 11.64 -0.10
CA LYS A 90 0.50 11.96 1.07
C LYS A 90 0.81 10.69 1.85
N VAL A 91 2.10 10.38 1.99
CA VAL A 91 2.56 9.26 2.83
C VAL A 91 2.71 9.73 4.28
N ALA A 92 2.10 9.00 5.21
CA ALA A 92 2.18 9.30 6.65
C ALA A 92 3.54 8.90 7.27
N THR A 93 4.17 7.85 6.76
CA THR A 93 5.38 7.25 7.35
C THR A 93 6.65 8.01 6.96
N ARG A 94 7.16 8.85 7.86
CA ARG A 94 8.38 9.68 7.70
C ARG A 94 9.69 8.93 7.98
N GLY A 95 9.76 7.63 7.69
CA GLY A 95 10.88 6.78 8.09
C GLY A 95 11.96 6.65 7.02
N LEU A 96 13.07 7.38 7.17
CA LEU A 96 14.23 7.37 6.25
C LEU A 96 15.14 6.13 6.36
N LEU A 97 14.75 5.08 7.09
CA LEU A 97 15.60 3.91 7.32
C LEU A 97 14.79 2.60 7.29
N LYS A 98 15.51 1.48 7.20
CA LYS A 98 15.01 0.10 7.20
C LYS A 98 14.29 -0.18 8.53
N ILE A 99 13.02 0.24 8.60
CA ILE A 99 12.15 -0.02 9.74
C ILE A 99 11.70 -1.47 9.61
N VAL A 100 12.13 -2.33 10.53
CA VAL A 100 11.42 -3.57 10.80
C VAL A 100 10.07 -3.14 11.37
N LEU A 101 9.06 -3.13 10.51
CA LEU A 101 7.69 -2.83 10.94
C LEU A 101 7.25 -3.92 11.91
N SER A 102 6.74 -3.52 13.07
CA SER A 102 6.12 -4.46 14.01
C SER A 102 4.99 -5.21 13.30
N TRP A 103 4.89 -6.53 13.54
CA TRP A 103 3.77 -7.33 13.04
C TRP A 103 2.45 -6.70 13.47
N ASP A 104 1.55 -6.47 12.51
CA ASP A 104 0.24 -5.86 12.74
C ASP A 104 -0.84 -6.77 12.12
N PRO A 105 -1.75 -7.35 12.91
CA PRO A 105 -2.82 -8.19 12.39
C PRO A 105 -3.87 -7.40 11.58
N SER A 106 -3.89 -6.06 11.69
CA SER A 106 -4.86 -5.18 11.02
C SER A 106 -4.41 -4.63 9.66
N ASP A 107 -3.21 -4.96 9.16
CA ASP A 107 -2.67 -4.53 7.85
C ASP A 107 -2.51 -3.02 7.66
N LYS A 108 -2.60 -2.22 8.73
CA LYS A 108 -2.60 -0.77 8.60
C LYS A 108 -1.18 -0.20 8.55
N THR A 109 -0.29 -0.81 9.32
CA THR A 109 1.05 -0.27 9.56
C THR A 109 2.15 -1.28 9.29
N GLY A 110 1.89 -2.58 9.48
CA GLY A 110 2.90 -3.63 9.39
C GLY A 110 2.45 -4.85 8.58
N PRO A 111 3.37 -5.80 8.32
CA PRO A 111 3.06 -7.01 7.60
C PRO A 111 2.03 -7.87 8.34
N LYS A 112 0.99 -8.34 7.64
CA LYS A 112 0.01 -9.31 8.16
C LYS A 112 0.63 -10.62 8.63
N LYS A 113 1.67 -11.08 7.94
CA LYS A 113 2.35 -12.33 8.26
C LYS A 113 3.29 -12.10 9.43
N PRO A 114 3.13 -12.81 10.56
CA PRO A 114 4.06 -12.71 11.66
C PRO A 114 5.43 -13.26 11.26
N LEU A 115 6.44 -13.02 12.09
CA LEU A 115 7.75 -13.63 11.89
C LEU A 115 7.59 -15.16 11.87
N PRO A 116 8.42 -15.88 11.08
CA PRO A 116 8.33 -17.33 10.94
C PRO A 116 8.45 -18.07 12.28
N ASP A 117 9.14 -17.49 13.26
CA ASP A 117 9.34 -18.06 14.61
C ASP A 117 8.21 -17.74 15.61
N HIS A 118 7.21 -16.94 15.21
CA HIS A 118 6.13 -16.49 16.10
C HIS A 118 4.99 -17.52 16.14
N VAL A 119 4.97 -18.33 17.20
CA VAL A 119 3.88 -19.28 17.48
C VAL A 119 2.80 -18.60 18.33
N SER A 120 1.56 -18.52 17.82
CA SER A 120 0.41 -18.07 18.61
C SER A 120 -0.30 -19.27 19.25
N ILE A 121 -0.22 -19.38 20.58
CA ILE A 121 -0.94 -20.39 21.35
C ILE A 121 -2.32 -19.82 21.65
N VAL A 122 -3.34 -20.29 20.94
CA VAL A 122 -4.73 -19.90 21.18
C VAL A 122 -5.19 -20.56 22.46
N GLU A 123 -5.69 -19.78 23.42
CA GLU A 123 -6.32 -20.34 24.61
C GLU A 123 -7.53 -21.19 24.21
N PRO A 124 -7.64 -22.42 24.74
CA PRO A 124 -8.79 -23.28 24.47
C PRO A 124 -10.07 -22.55 24.83
N LYS A 125 -11.03 -22.51 23.91
CA LYS A 125 -12.35 -21.94 24.17
C LYS A 125 -12.99 -22.73 25.32
N ASP A 126 -13.26 -22.07 26.45
CA ASP A 126 -13.91 -22.67 27.60
C ASP A 126 -15.26 -23.25 27.17
N LYS A 127 -15.34 -24.58 27.13
CA LYS A 127 -16.62 -25.26 26.99
C LYS A 127 -17.29 -25.16 28.34
N GLY A 128 -18.17 -24.17 28.47
CA GLY A 128 -19.00 -24.01 29.64
C GLY A 128 -19.67 -25.32 30.08
N GLY A 129 -19.75 -25.50 31.40
CA GLY A 129 -20.51 -26.55 32.04
C GLY A 129 -19.71 -27.27 33.11
N LYS A 130 -19.52 -26.63 34.27
CA LYS A 130 -19.34 -27.40 35.51
C LYS A 130 -20.69 -28.08 35.76
N PRO A 131 -20.82 -29.41 35.81
CA PRO A 131 -22.04 -30.02 36.29
C PRO A 131 -22.18 -29.63 37.76
N GLU A 132 -23.24 -28.88 38.07
CA GLU A 132 -23.64 -28.61 39.43
C GLU A 132 -23.97 -29.98 40.07
N PRO A 133 -23.33 -30.37 41.19
CA PRO A 133 -23.63 -31.65 41.82
C PRO A 133 -25.07 -31.64 42.37
N PRO A 134 -25.80 -32.76 42.32
CA PRO A 134 -27.18 -32.80 42.79
C PRO A 134 -27.25 -32.49 44.29
N THR A 135 -27.99 -31.44 44.65
CA THR A 135 -28.32 -31.12 46.04
C THR A 135 -29.08 -32.29 46.66
N MET A 136 -28.45 -33.04 47.57
CA MET A 136 -29.16 -33.97 48.44
C MET A 136 -29.99 -33.17 49.47
N PRO A 137 -31.24 -33.56 49.75
CA PRO A 137 -32.07 -32.86 50.73
C PRO A 137 -31.49 -33.03 52.13
N GLN A 138 -31.20 -31.92 52.80
CA GLN A 138 -30.89 -31.93 54.23
C GLN A 138 -32.20 -31.97 55.04
N PRO A 139 -32.26 -32.77 56.12
CA PRO A 139 -33.47 -32.93 56.92
C PRO A 139 -33.78 -31.67 57.75
N VAL A 140 -35.07 -31.33 57.81
CA VAL A 140 -35.64 -30.32 58.70
C VAL A 140 -35.32 -30.63 60.17
N PRO A 141 -34.78 -29.67 60.96
CA PRO A 141 -34.80 -29.78 62.41
C PRO A 141 -36.16 -29.33 62.94
N THR A 142 -36.89 -30.28 63.53
CA THR A 142 -37.96 -29.99 64.50
C THR A 142 -37.32 -29.72 65.86
N ALA A 143 -37.45 -28.50 66.35
CA ALA A 143 -37.58 -28.13 67.77
C ALA A 143 -38.02 -26.66 67.86
#